data_AF-A0A954F1Q2-F1
#
_entry.id   AF-A0A954F1Q2-F1
#
_cell.length_a   1.000
_cell.length_b   1.000
_cell.length_c   1.000
_cell.angle_alpha   90.00
_cell.angle_beta   90.00
_cell.angle_gamma   90.00
#
_symmetry.space_group_name_H-M   'P 1'
#
loop_
_entity.id
_entity.type
_entity.pdbx_description
1 polymer ?
#
loop_
_entity_poly.entity_id
_entity_poly.type
_entity_poly.pdbx_seq_one_letter_code
_entity_poly.pdbx_strand_id
1 'polypeptide(L)'
;MAEPPKPTPVDPGRPLDAEPPEKPGNTAKLPFGGGFGESLAGGHAPGSEAHDTSPSEVDLLRRSVAGDPFQVRAQVTRRLRERCFLLDPQAVAAQVLAILVVEHPEWTQDGDLQPDTPAVRRAVHACVDRVIDEFVSLEGAPVLVGLSRGGVLSQLAQGLKVGCAELKGACDGFNRLPAEVRRAFHALILQRRSLESACRRSAAAAEGWSSGALRGLQAVLGTARTADAGEPGAGATADSVGAMIR
;
A
#
# COMPACT_ATOMS: atom_id res chain seq x y z
N MET A 1 45.18 14.38 -56.85
CA MET A 1 43.82 13.88 -56.59
C MET A 1 43.87 13.17 -55.25
N ALA A 2 43.27 13.76 -54.22
CA ALA A 2 43.35 13.25 -52.85
C ALA A 2 42.25 12.21 -52.63
N GLU A 3 42.65 11.05 -52.10
CA GLU A 3 41.78 9.92 -51.80
C GLU A 3 40.83 10.29 -50.64
N PRO A 4 39.51 10.03 -50.76
CA PRO A 4 38.57 10.38 -49.69
C PRO A 4 38.79 9.51 -48.45
N PRO A 5 38.67 10.09 -47.24
CA PRO A 5 38.92 9.37 -45.99
C PRO A 5 37.89 8.25 -45.77
N LYS A 6 38.39 7.07 -45.38
CA LYS A 6 37.56 5.92 -45.04
C LYS A 6 36.74 6.20 -43.75
N PRO A 7 35.46 5.79 -43.70
CA PRO A 7 34.63 5.98 -42.52
C PRO A 7 35.10 5.11 -41.36
N THR A 8 35.18 5.71 -40.17
CA THR A 8 35.48 5.06 -38.91
C THR A 8 34.31 4.15 -38.47
N PRO A 9 34.57 2.94 -37.95
CA PRO A 9 33.53 2.06 -37.47
C PRO A 9 32.87 2.61 -36.20
N VAL A 10 31.54 2.62 -36.18
CA VAL A 10 30.70 3.04 -35.07
C VAL A 10 30.60 1.88 -34.07
N ASP A 11 30.97 2.14 -32.81
CA ASP A 11 30.89 1.20 -31.70
C ASP A 11 29.42 1.04 -31.21
N PRO A 12 28.80 -0.15 -31.34
CA PRO A 12 27.40 -0.38 -30.99
C PRO A 12 27.14 -0.50 -29.47
N GLY A 13 28.16 -0.33 -28.62
CA GLY A 13 28.06 -0.57 -27.17
C GLY A 13 27.75 0.64 -26.29
N ARG A 14 27.62 1.86 -26.83
CA ARG A 14 27.46 3.07 -26.01
C ARG A 14 25.99 3.46 -25.83
N PRO A 15 25.39 3.33 -24.63
CA PRO A 15 24.07 3.88 -24.37
C PRO A 15 24.09 5.41 -24.51
N LEU A 16 23.36 5.91 -25.50
CA LEU A 16 22.81 7.26 -25.51
C LEU A 16 21.77 7.33 -24.38
N ASP A 17 21.74 8.44 -23.64
CA ASP A 17 20.83 8.70 -22.49
C ASP A 17 21.41 8.48 -21.08
N ALA A 18 22.59 9.04 -20.81
CA ALA A 18 22.94 9.43 -19.45
C ALA A 18 22.46 10.87 -19.19
N GLU A 19 21.25 11.01 -18.62
CA GLU A 19 20.76 12.29 -18.11
C GLU A 19 21.66 12.80 -16.95
N PRO A 20 21.93 14.11 -16.87
CA PRO A 20 22.72 14.69 -15.78
C PRO A 20 21.94 14.71 -14.45
N PRO A 21 22.63 14.59 -13.30
CA PRO A 21 21.96 14.61 -11.99
C PRO A 21 21.41 16.01 -11.66
N GLU A 22 20.10 16.07 -11.42
CA GLU A 22 19.43 17.26 -10.89
C GLU A 22 19.92 17.58 -9.47
N LYS A 23 20.20 18.86 -9.23
CA LYS A 23 20.66 19.40 -7.95
C LYS A 23 19.54 19.34 -6.90
N PRO A 24 19.83 19.08 -5.61
CA PRO A 24 18.81 19.13 -4.56
C PRO A 24 18.36 20.58 -4.33
N GLY A 25 17.06 20.81 -4.60
CA GLY A 25 16.35 22.03 -4.31
C GLY A 25 16.12 22.22 -2.81
N ASN A 26 16.56 23.38 -2.35
CA ASN A 26 16.41 23.99 -1.03
C ASN A 26 14.95 23.99 -0.52
N THR A 27 14.63 23.19 0.50
CA THR A 27 13.34 23.27 1.22
C THR A 27 13.42 24.27 2.37
N ALA A 28 12.54 25.26 2.30
CA ALA A 28 12.37 26.34 3.26
C ALA A 28 12.10 25.85 4.70
N LYS A 29 12.75 26.50 5.66
CA LYS A 29 12.43 26.45 7.09
C LYS A 29 11.06 27.07 7.34
N LEU A 30 10.15 26.34 7.97
CA LEU A 30 8.99 26.92 8.64
C LEU A 30 9.32 27.16 10.12
N PRO A 31 8.99 28.32 10.70
CA PRO A 31 9.19 28.60 12.12
C PRO A 31 7.96 28.12 12.91
N PHE A 32 8.12 27.07 13.72
CA PHE A 32 7.21 26.79 14.82
C PHE A 32 7.87 27.24 16.13
N GLY A 33 7.50 28.44 16.56
CA GLY A 33 7.72 28.96 17.90
C GLY A 33 6.44 28.85 18.74
N GLY A 34 6.61 28.60 20.04
CA GLY A 34 5.57 28.47 21.06
C GLY A 34 5.82 27.21 21.89
N GLY A 35 6.42 27.23 23.07
CA GLY A 35 6.44 28.29 24.07
C GLY A 35 5.23 28.18 24.99
N PHE A 36 5.17 27.14 25.83
CA PHE A 36 4.36 27.12 27.05
C PHE A 36 5.18 26.46 28.16
N GLY A 37 5.46 27.26 29.19
CA GLY A 37 6.13 26.85 30.41
C GLY A 37 5.16 26.50 31.53
N GLU A 38 5.80 26.20 32.67
CA GLU A 38 5.29 26.06 34.03
C GLU A 38 4.49 24.77 34.32
N SER A 39 5.08 23.76 34.96
CA SER A 39 5.60 23.70 36.35
C SER A 39 4.49 23.79 37.40
N LEU A 40 4.05 22.63 37.89
CA LEU A 40 3.58 22.48 39.27
C LEU A 40 4.05 21.14 39.83
N ALA A 41 4.79 21.26 40.93
CA ALA A 41 5.23 20.18 41.80
C ALA A 41 4.06 19.58 42.60
N GLY A 42 4.19 18.32 42.97
CA GLY A 42 3.31 17.66 43.94
C GLY A 42 3.64 16.19 44.07
N GLY A 43 4.51 15.84 45.01
CA GLY A 43 4.96 14.47 45.23
C GLY A 43 3.92 13.60 45.94
N HIS A 44 4.03 12.28 45.72
CA HIS A 44 3.61 11.26 46.69
C HIS A 44 4.40 9.94 46.48
N ALA A 45 4.98 9.48 47.60
CA ALA A 45 5.38 8.14 48.06
C ALA A 45 5.78 6.99 47.08
N PRO A 46 6.87 6.25 47.38
CA PRO A 46 7.23 5.03 46.67
C PRO A 46 6.47 3.82 47.24
N GLY A 47 5.35 3.46 46.61
CA GLY A 47 4.76 2.13 46.70
C GLY A 47 5.37 1.23 45.63
N SER A 48 6.42 0.50 45.98
CA SER A 48 7.14 -0.43 45.13
C SER A 48 6.31 -1.70 44.88
N GLU A 49 5.27 -1.59 44.07
CA GLU A 49 4.74 -2.73 43.33
C GLU A 49 5.56 -2.86 42.05
N ALA A 50 6.20 -4.01 41.88
CA ALA A 50 6.92 -4.36 40.66
C ALA A 50 5.90 -4.42 39.52
N HIS A 51 5.64 -3.26 38.90
CA HIS A 51 4.97 -3.18 37.63
C HIS A 51 5.85 -3.92 36.64
N ASP A 52 5.38 -5.10 36.26
CA ASP A 52 5.80 -5.83 35.08
C ASP A 52 5.83 -4.83 33.91
N THR A 53 7.02 -4.27 33.68
CA THR A 53 7.26 -3.17 32.73
C THR A 53 7.50 -3.75 31.36
N SER A 54 6.73 -4.79 31.04
CA SER A 54 6.58 -5.29 29.69
C SER A 54 6.02 -4.14 28.84
N PRO A 55 6.73 -3.67 27.81
CA PRO A 55 6.26 -2.56 26.99
C PRO A 55 4.89 -2.90 26.43
N SER A 56 3.94 -1.95 26.53
CA SER A 56 2.60 -2.18 25.99
C SER A 56 2.69 -2.48 24.49
N GLU A 57 1.79 -3.31 23.94
CA GLU A 57 1.73 -3.57 22.48
C GLU A 57 1.67 -2.27 21.67
N VAL A 58 1.08 -1.21 22.24
CA VAL A 58 1.01 0.13 21.68
C VAL A 58 2.38 0.82 21.65
N ASP A 59 3.22 0.65 22.67
CA ASP A 59 4.59 1.18 22.70
C ASP A 59 5.52 0.42 21.74
N LEU A 60 5.33 -0.90 21.60
CA LEU A 60 6.02 -1.71 20.61
C LEU A 60 5.64 -1.26 19.20
N LEU A 61 4.34 -1.09 18.92
CA LEU A 61 3.86 -0.54 17.65
C LEU A 61 4.39 0.87 17.41
N ARG A 62 4.39 1.77 18.41
CA ARG A 62 4.93 3.14 18.26
C ARG A 62 6.42 3.15 17.93
N ARG A 63 7.22 2.29 18.58
CA ARG A 63 8.67 2.19 18.33
C ARG A 63 8.96 1.59 16.95
N SER A 64 8.25 0.54 16.55
CA SER A 64 8.35 -0.04 15.21
C SER A 64 7.91 0.95 14.12
N VAL A 65 6.89 1.77 14.40
CA VAL A 65 6.37 2.81 13.50
C VAL A 65 7.31 4.01 13.34
N ALA A 66 8.09 4.35 14.38
CA ALA A 66 8.95 5.53 14.37
C ALA A 66 10.18 5.43 13.44
N GLY A 67 10.61 4.22 13.08
CA GLY A 67 11.79 4.01 12.22
C GLY A 67 11.63 3.03 11.07
N ASP A 68 10.58 2.20 11.05
CA ASP A 68 10.43 1.09 10.09
C ASP A 68 11.76 0.32 9.86
N PRO A 69 12.36 -0.25 10.92
CA PRO A 69 13.73 -0.79 10.86
C PRO A 69 13.88 -1.94 9.85
N PHE A 70 12.79 -2.66 9.57
CA PHE A 70 12.75 -3.74 8.57
C PHE A 70 12.38 -3.25 7.17
N GLN A 71 12.19 -1.93 7.00
CA GLN A 71 11.75 -1.30 5.76
C GLN A 71 10.44 -1.91 5.22
N VAL A 72 9.54 -2.32 6.11
CA VAL A 72 8.26 -2.99 5.78
C VAL A 72 7.47 -2.14 4.78
N ARG A 73 7.41 -0.82 4.96
CA ARG A 73 6.67 0.06 4.04
C ARG A 73 7.25 0.03 2.64
N ALA A 74 8.58 0.05 2.53
CA ALA A 74 9.27 -0.04 1.24
C ALA A 74 9.06 -1.41 0.60
N GLN A 75 9.16 -2.49 1.37
CA GLN A 75 8.93 -3.85 0.90
C GLN A 75 7.49 -4.07 0.42
N VAL A 76 6.50 -3.63 1.19
CA VAL A 76 5.08 -3.67 0.82
C VAL A 76 4.85 -2.88 -0.46
N THR A 77 5.33 -1.64 -0.52
CA THR A 77 5.16 -0.79 -1.72
C THR A 77 5.78 -1.43 -2.95
N ARG A 78 7.00 -1.98 -2.83
CA ARG A 78 7.67 -2.71 -3.90
C ARG A 78 6.83 -3.91 -4.34
N ARG A 79 6.36 -4.71 -3.38
CA ARG A 79 5.64 -5.95 -3.66
C ARG A 79 4.27 -5.71 -4.30
N LEU A 80 3.54 -4.71 -3.85
CA LEU A 80 2.28 -4.27 -4.45
C LEU A 80 2.48 -3.79 -5.90
N ARG A 81 3.56 -3.04 -6.18
CA ARG A 81 3.91 -2.61 -7.54
C ARG A 81 4.29 -3.79 -8.44
N GLU A 82 5.14 -4.70 -7.96
CA GLU A 82 5.55 -5.91 -8.70
C GLU A 82 4.36 -6.80 -9.09
N ARG A 83 3.40 -6.96 -8.16
CA ARG A 83 2.21 -7.80 -8.36
C ARG A 83 1.02 -7.02 -8.96
N CYS A 84 1.19 -5.71 -9.16
CA CYS A 84 0.20 -4.77 -9.69
C CYS A 84 -1.12 -4.79 -8.93
N PHE A 85 -1.08 -4.79 -7.59
CA PHE A 85 -2.27 -4.69 -6.76
C PHE A 85 -2.65 -3.23 -6.45
N LEU A 86 -3.94 -2.95 -6.42
CA LEU A 86 -4.54 -1.69 -5.98
C LEU A 86 -4.96 -1.81 -4.52
N LEU A 87 -3.96 -1.89 -3.63
CA LEU A 87 -4.14 -1.89 -2.18
C LEU A 87 -3.51 -0.65 -1.58
N ASP A 88 -3.99 -0.23 -0.41
CA ASP A 88 -3.36 0.85 0.35
C ASP A 88 -2.06 0.32 1.00
N PRO A 89 -0.87 0.80 0.56
CA PRO A 89 0.39 0.31 1.08
C PRO A 89 0.56 0.58 2.58
N GLN A 90 -0.07 1.64 3.11
CA GLN A 90 0.04 1.97 4.53
C GLN A 90 -0.79 1.01 5.39
N ALA A 91 -2.00 0.68 4.95
CA ALA A 91 -2.85 -0.29 5.63
C ALA A 91 -2.20 -1.68 5.64
N VAL A 92 -1.66 -2.11 4.50
CA VAL A 92 -0.94 -3.41 4.39
C VAL A 92 0.30 -3.40 5.28
N ALA A 93 1.11 -2.34 5.27
CA ALA A 93 2.30 -2.24 6.11
C ALA A 93 1.97 -2.23 7.61
N ALA A 94 0.90 -1.54 8.03
CA ALA A 94 0.45 -1.55 9.41
C ALA A 94 0.04 -2.97 9.86
N GLN A 95 -0.68 -3.70 9.01
CA GLN A 95 -1.06 -5.09 9.31
C GLN A 95 0.15 -6.02 9.40
N VAL A 96 1.10 -5.88 8.48
CA VAL A 96 2.36 -6.65 8.52
C VAL A 96 3.11 -6.35 9.83
N LEU A 97 3.25 -5.08 10.21
CA LEU A 97 3.91 -4.72 11.46
C LEU A 97 3.19 -5.28 12.68
N ALA A 98 1.86 -5.23 12.73
CA ALA A 98 1.08 -5.79 13.82
C ALA A 98 1.32 -7.30 13.97
N ILE A 99 1.29 -8.04 12.87
CA ILE A 99 1.55 -9.48 12.87
C ILE A 99 2.99 -9.78 13.29
N LEU A 100 3.98 -9.03 12.78
CA LEU A 100 5.38 -9.23 13.16
C LEU A 100 5.63 -8.98 14.66
N VAL A 101 4.97 -7.98 15.26
CA VAL A 101 5.08 -7.71 16.71
C VAL A 101 4.50 -8.87 17.53
N VAL A 102 3.41 -9.47 17.08
CA VAL A 102 2.75 -10.59 17.77
C VAL A 102 3.50 -11.92 17.58
N GLU A 103 3.96 -12.21 16.37
CA GLU A 103 4.63 -13.48 16.04
C GLU A 103 6.11 -13.49 16.45
N HIS A 104 6.73 -12.31 16.55
CA HIS A 104 8.15 -12.14 16.88
C HIS A 104 8.35 -11.10 17.99
N PRO A 105 7.79 -11.31 19.20
CA PRO A 105 7.96 -10.38 20.31
C PRO A 105 9.44 -10.15 20.66
N GLU A 106 10.29 -11.16 20.46
CA GLU A 106 11.73 -11.08 20.71
C GLU A 106 12.46 -10.03 19.84
N TRP A 107 11.90 -9.69 18.68
CA TRP A 107 12.45 -8.66 17.78
C TRP A 107 12.26 -7.24 18.31
N THR A 108 11.41 -7.09 19.32
CA THR A 108 11.07 -5.80 19.92
C THR A 108 11.68 -5.61 21.31
N GLN A 109 12.08 -6.71 21.96
CA GLN A 109 12.59 -6.72 23.33
C GLN A 109 14.12 -6.59 23.39
N ASP A 110 14.84 -7.26 22.49
CA ASP A 110 16.29 -7.18 22.43
C ASP A 110 16.74 -6.13 21.40
N GLY A 111 17.33 -5.04 21.88
CA GLY A 111 17.92 -3.98 21.04
C GLY A 111 19.11 -4.43 20.16
N ASP A 112 19.40 -5.73 20.11
CA ASP A 112 20.51 -6.34 19.37
C ASP A 112 20.03 -7.12 18.13
N LEU A 113 18.72 -7.13 17.85
CA LEU A 113 18.22 -7.78 16.65
C LEU A 113 18.68 -7.01 15.40
N GLN A 114 19.67 -7.56 14.70
CA GLN A 114 20.13 -7.00 13.44
C GLN A 114 19.03 -7.21 12.36
N PRO A 115 18.37 -6.14 11.88
CA PRO A 115 17.31 -6.25 10.88
C PRO A 115 17.80 -6.87 9.56
N ASP A 116 19.12 -6.88 9.35
CA ASP A 116 19.78 -7.38 8.15
C ASP A 116 20.20 -8.86 8.22
N THR A 117 19.71 -9.64 9.17
CA THR A 117 19.92 -11.09 9.08
C THR A 117 19.07 -11.73 7.96
N PRO A 118 19.58 -12.75 7.25
CA PRO A 118 18.80 -13.46 6.24
C PRO A 118 17.53 -14.14 6.77
N ALA A 119 17.48 -14.48 8.05
CA ALA A 119 16.31 -15.07 8.70
C ALA A 119 15.18 -14.04 8.85
N VAL A 120 15.48 -12.87 9.43
CA VAL A 120 14.54 -11.75 9.59
C VAL A 120 13.99 -11.32 8.24
N ARG A 121 14.86 -11.10 7.23
CA ARG A 121 14.40 -10.73 5.88
C ARG A 121 13.43 -11.74 5.28
N ARG A 122 13.69 -13.05 5.45
CA ARG A 122 12.79 -14.11 4.93
C ARG A 122 11.45 -14.10 5.63
N ALA A 123 11.42 -13.95 6.95
CA ALA A 123 10.18 -13.88 7.71
C ALA A 123 9.37 -12.61 7.37
N VAL A 124 10.02 -11.44 7.24
CA VAL A 124 9.35 -10.21 6.79
C VAL A 124 8.77 -10.38 5.38
N HIS A 125 9.54 -10.92 4.42
CA HIS A 125 9.03 -11.18 3.07
C HIS A 125 7.85 -12.16 3.05
N ALA A 126 7.93 -13.26 3.81
CA ALA A 126 6.86 -14.23 3.92
C ALA A 126 5.60 -13.61 4.57
N CYS A 127 5.77 -12.77 5.59
CA CYS A 127 4.66 -12.06 6.22
C CYS A 127 4.01 -11.06 5.26
N VAL A 128 4.79 -10.30 4.49
CA VAL A 128 4.27 -9.38 3.47
C VAL A 128 3.45 -10.14 2.42
N ASP A 129 3.97 -11.24 1.89
CA ASP A 129 3.26 -12.02 0.88
C ASP A 129 1.97 -12.64 1.44
N ARG A 130 2.02 -13.22 2.65
CA ARG A 130 0.83 -13.75 3.34
C ARG A 130 -0.24 -12.67 3.51
N VAL A 131 0.13 -11.50 4.04
CA VAL A 131 -0.85 -10.42 4.27
C VAL A 131 -1.45 -9.93 2.95
N ILE A 132 -0.65 -9.74 1.90
CA ILE A 132 -1.17 -9.36 0.59
C ILE A 132 -2.18 -10.40 0.07
N ASP A 133 -1.87 -11.69 0.19
CA ASP A 133 -2.76 -12.76 -0.26
C ASP A 133 -4.06 -12.83 0.58
N GLU A 134 -3.99 -12.56 1.89
CA GLU A 134 -5.17 -12.40 2.76
C GLU A 134 -6.05 -11.21 2.33
N PHE A 135 -5.46 -10.05 2.04
CA PHE A 135 -6.18 -8.87 1.55
C PHE A 135 -6.89 -9.11 0.21
N VAL A 136 -6.37 -10.01 -0.63
CA VAL A 136 -6.94 -10.32 -1.95
C VAL A 136 -8.00 -11.40 -1.86
N SER A 137 -7.83 -12.38 -0.95
CA SER A 137 -8.71 -13.53 -0.82
C SER A 137 -9.96 -13.27 0.03
N LEU A 138 -9.88 -12.36 1.02
CA LEU A 138 -10.99 -12.13 1.95
C LEU A 138 -12.10 -11.27 1.33
N GLU A 139 -13.25 -11.90 1.10
CA GLU A 139 -14.51 -11.23 0.76
C GLU A 139 -15.17 -10.47 1.94
N GLY A 140 -14.65 -10.58 3.16
CA GLY A 140 -15.29 -9.90 4.30
C GLY A 140 -14.75 -10.23 5.69
N ALA A 141 -13.44 -10.11 5.94
CA ALA A 141 -12.99 -10.05 7.34
C ALA A 141 -13.26 -8.63 7.89
N PRO A 142 -14.23 -8.43 8.80
CA PRO A 142 -14.65 -7.11 9.27
C PRO A 142 -13.51 -6.35 9.98
N VAL A 143 -12.53 -7.06 10.54
CA VAL A 143 -11.39 -6.48 11.27
C VAL A 143 -10.41 -5.77 10.33
N LEU A 144 -10.16 -6.31 9.13
CA LEU A 144 -9.28 -5.68 8.12
C LEU A 144 -9.96 -4.50 7.42
N VAL A 145 -11.30 -4.48 7.39
CA VAL A 145 -12.10 -3.40 6.80
C VAL A 145 -12.03 -2.11 7.62
N GLY A 146 -11.82 -2.21 8.95
CA GLY A 146 -11.68 -1.04 9.83
C GLY A 146 -10.35 -0.28 9.69
N LEU A 147 -9.25 -1.00 9.41
CA LEU A 147 -7.95 -0.40 9.07
C LEU A 147 -7.88 0.02 7.59
N SER A 148 -8.83 -0.46 6.78
CA SER A 148 -8.86 -0.21 5.35
C SER A 148 -9.34 1.19 5.03
N ARG A 149 -8.37 2.03 4.63
CA ARG A 149 -8.53 3.07 3.59
C ARG A 149 -9.13 4.43 3.99
N GLY A 150 -8.98 4.87 5.25
CA GLY A 150 -9.64 6.07 5.78
C GLY A 150 -9.25 7.44 5.18
N GLY A 151 -8.11 7.58 4.50
CA GLY A 151 -7.68 8.87 3.94
C GLY A 151 -7.54 8.86 2.41
N VAL A 152 -6.63 8.04 1.90
CA VAL A 152 -6.21 8.08 0.49
C VAL A 152 -7.33 7.66 -0.46
N LEU A 153 -8.07 6.58 -0.15
CA LEU A 153 -9.19 6.16 -0.99
C LEU A 153 -10.31 7.20 -0.99
N SER A 154 -10.59 7.83 0.16
CA SER A 154 -11.58 8.89 0.28
C SER A 154 -11.20 10.12 -0.56
N GLN A 155 -9.94 10.55 -0.48
CA GLN A 155 -9.40 11.65 -1.29
C GLN A 155 -9.45 11.33 -2.80
N LEU A 156 -9.11 10.09 -3.18
CA LEU A 156 -9.20 9.63 -4.57
C LEU A 156 -10.64 9.58 -5.06
N ALA A 157 -11.56 9.03 -4.27
CA ALA A 157 -12.97 8.94 -4.59
C ALA A 157 -13.56 10.35 -4.79
N GLN A 158 -13.22 11.28 -3.90
CA GLN A 158 -13.61 12.69 -4.02
C GLN A 158 -13.05 13.33 -5.30
N GLY A 159 -11.77 13.15 -5.60
CA GLY A 159 -11.13 13.69 -6.81
C GLY A 159 -11.72 13.14 -8.11
N LEU A 160 -12.16 11.88 -8.09
CA LEU A 160 -12.80 11.19 -9.22
C LEU A 160 -14.32 11.37 -9.27
N LYS A 161 -14.91 12.00 -8.24
CA LYS A 161 -16.37 12.15 -8.07
C LYS A 161 -17.11 10.80 -8.10
N VAL A 162 -16.54 9.79 -7.45
CA VAL A 162 -17.15 8.45 -7.28
C VAL A 162 -17.37 8.16 -5.79
N GLY A 163 -18.27 7.24 -5.47
CA GLY A 163 -18.46 6.79 -4.09
C GLY A 163 -17.25 6.01 -3.58
N CYS A 164 -16.88 6.18 -2.31
CA CYS A 164 -15.80 5.39 -1.69
C CYS A 164 -16.08 3.89 -1.75
N ALA A 165 -17.35 3.48 -1.58
CA ALA A 165 -17.77 2.09 -1.68
C ALA A 165 -17.61 1.54 -3.11
N GLU A 166 -17.95 2.35 -4.12
CA GLU A 166 -17.81 1.99 -5.54
C GLU A 166 -16.34 1.81 -5.91
N LEU A 167 -15.50 2.78 -5.53
CA LEU A 167 -14.05 2.72 -5.77
C LEU A 167 -13.43 1.53 -5.03
N LYS A 168 -13.90 1.25 -3.80
CA LYS A 168 -13.49 0.06 -3.06
C LYS A 168 -13.83 -1.21 -3.82
N GLY A 169 -15.09 -1.38 -4.24
CA GLY A 169 -15.54 -2.55 -5.00
C GLY A 169 -14.76 -2.72 -6.31
N ALA A 170 -14.42 -1.61 -6.98
CA ALA A 170 -13.59 -1.62 -8.18
C ALA A 170 -12.15 -2.07 -7.94
N CYS A 171 -11.50 -1.58 -6.89
CA CYS A 171 -10.18 -2.05 -6.50
C CYS A 171 -10.21 -3.54 -6.12
N ASP A 172 -11.23 -3.98 -5.38
CA ASP A 172 -11.34 -5.36 -4.90
C ASP A 172 -11.60 -6.33 -6.06
N GLY A 173 -12.51 -5.99 -6.98
CA GLY A 173 -12.77 -6.75 -8.21
C GLY A 173 -11.54 -6.84 -9.10
N PHE A 174 -10.80 -5.73 -9.26
CA PHE A 174 -9.55 -5.71 -10.01
C PHE A 174 -8.47 -6.59 -9.37
N ASN A 175 -8.32 -6.55 -8.04
CA ASN A 175 -7.29 -7.31 -7.33
C ASN A 175 -7.44 -8.82 -7.50
N ARG A 176 -8.66 -9.33 -7.74
CA ARG A 176 -8.95 -10.76 -7.97
C ARG A 176 -8.58 -11.27 -9.37
N LEU A 177 -8.29 -10.39 -10.31
CA LEU A 177 -7.97 -10.80 -11.69
C LEU A 177 -6.66 -11.59 -11.77
N PRO A 178 -6.41 -12.37 -12.84
CA PRO A 178 -5.11 -12.99 -13.08
C PRO A 178 -3.97 -11.96 -13.14
N ALA A 179 -2.76 -12.38 -12.76
CA ALA A 179 -1.60 -11.47 -12.66
C ALA A 179 -1.27 -10.81 -14.01
N GLU A 180 -1.45 -11.54 -15.11
CA GLU A 180 -1.23 -11.10 -16.49
C GLU A 180 -2.19 -9.94 -16.83
N VAL A 181 -3.46 -10.07 -16.42
CA VAL A 181 -4.50 -9.06 -16.64
C VAL A 181 -4.19 -7.81 -15.82
N ARG A 182 -3.81 -7.96 -14.55
CA ARG A 182 -3.43 -6.82 -13.70
C ARG A 182 -2.21 -6.08 -14.25
N ARG A 183 -1.18 -6.81 -14.68
CA ARG A 183 0.03 -6.23 -15.29
C ARG A 183 -0.30 -5.47 -16.57
N ALA A 184 -1.14 -6.04 -17.43
CA ALA A 184 -1.57 -5.41 -18.67
C ALA A 184 -2.31 -4.09 -18.43
N PHE A 185 -3.29 -4.12 -17.54
CA PHE A 185 -4.01 -2.91 -17.12
C PHE A 185 -3.09 -1.86 -16.52
N HIS A 186 -2.22 -2.25 -15.57
CA HIS A 186 -1.32 -1.32 -14.91
C HIS A 186 -0.35 -0.65 -15.89
N ALA A 187 0.23 -1.41 -16.83
CA ALA A 187 1.16 -0.86 -17.82
C ALA A 187 0.48 0.09 -18.80
N LEU A 188 -0.66 -0.32 -19.39
CA LEU A 188 -1.29 0.44 -20.47
C LEU A 188 -2.17 1.59 -19.95
N ILE A 189 -2.88 1.39 -18.85
CA ILE A 189 -3.86 2.35 -18.34
C ILE A 189 -3.23 3.27 -17.28
N LEU A 190 -2.64 2.69 -16.23
CA LEU A 190 -2.12 3.48 -15.10
C LEU A 190 -0.79 4.16 -15.42
N GLN A 191 0.13 3.44 -16.08
CA GLN A 191 1.43 3.98 -16.48
C GLN A 191 1.43 4.63 -17.87
N ARG A 192 0.30 4.59 -18.59
CA ARG A 192 0.13 5.14 -19.95
C ARG A 192 1.23 4.71 -20.93
N ARG A 193 1.75 3.49 -20.79
CA ARG A 193 2.76 2.96 -21.69
C ARG A 193 2.11 2.61 -23.03
N SER A 194 2.86 2.80 -24.12
CA SER A 194 2.41 2.32 -25.42
C SER A 194 2.39 0.78 -25.45
N LEU A 195 1.48 0.22 -26.26
CA LEU A 195 1.35 -1.22 -26.46
C LEU A 195 2.68 -1.83 -26.94
N GLU A 196 3.36 -1.15 -27.86
CA GLU A 196 4.66 -1.57 -28.38
C GLU A 196 5.73 -1.64 -27.28
N SER A 197 5.76 -0.65 -26.37
CA SER A 197 6.70 -0.62 -25.24
C SER A 197 6.39 -1.69 -24.18
N ALA A 198 5.13 -2.10 -24.06
CA ALA A 198 4.73 -3.20 -23.18
C ALA A 198 5.12 -4.56 -23.78
N CYS A 199 4.87 -4.76 -25.08
CA CYS A 199 5.22 -5.99 -25.80
C CYS A 199 6.73 -6.23 -25.85
N ARG A 200 7.55 -5.20 -26.05
CA ARG A 200 9.03 -5.36 -26.07
C ARG A 200 9.63 -5.94 -24.78
N ARG A 201 8.92 -5.84 -23.65
CA ARG A 201 9.38 -6.32 -22.32
C ARG A 201 8.81 -7.68 -21.93
N SER A 202 7.99 -8.32 -22.78
CA SER A 202 7.32 -9.58 -22.48
C SER A 202 7.25 -10.46 -23.72
N ALA A 203 7.35 -11.78 -23.55
CA ALA A 203 7.13 -12.72 -24.66
C ALA A 203 5.65 -12.81 -25.09
N ALA A 204 4.73 -12.13 -24.41
CA ALA A 204 3.30 -12.16 -24.72
C ALA A 204 2.96 -11.34 -25.98
N ALA A 205 2.03 -11.87 -26.79
CA ALA A 205 1.52 -11.20 -27.98
C ALA A 205 0.74 -9.92 -27.63
N ALA A 206 0.73 -8.96 -28.56
CA ALA A 206 0.04 -7.67 -28.40
C ALA A 206 -1.45 -7.81 -28.09
N GLU A 207 -2.11 -8.82 -28.67
CA GLU A 207 -3.52 -9.13 -28.41
C GLU A 207 -3.77 -9.54 -26.95
N GLY A 208 -2.84 -10.26 -26.32
CA GLY A 208 -2.94 -10.62 -24.91
C GLY A 208 -2.87 -9.39 -23.99
N TRP A 209 -2.03 -8.41 -24.34
CA TRP A 209 -1.92 -7.14 -23.61
C TRP A 209 -3.17 -6.27 -23.74
N SER A 210 -3.71 -6.11 -24.95
CA SER A 210 -4.92 -5.30 -25.17
C SER A 210 -6.15 -5.96 -24.52
N SER A 211 -6.33 -7.26 -24.72
CA SER A 211 -7.42 -8.04 -24.10
C SER A 211 -7.32 -8.01 -22.57
N GLY A 212 -6.11 -8.17 -22.01
CA GLY A 212 -5.86 -8.07 -20.58
C GLY A 212 -6.22 -6.68 -20.02
N ALA A 213 -5.76 -5.60 -20.66
CA ALA A 213 -6.09 -4.25 -20.20
C ALA A 213 -7.59 -3.95 -20.29
N LEU A 214 -8.28 -4.42 -21.34
CA LEU A 214 -9.73 -4.29 -21.47
C LEU A 214 -10.48 -5.05 -20.37
N ARG A 215 -10.08 -6.29 -20.06
CA ARG A 215 -10.66 -7.05 -18.94
C ARG A 215 -10.43 -6.35 -17.60
N GLY A 216 -9.25 -5.80 -17.37
CA GLY A 216 -8.96 -4.99 -16.18
C GLY A 216 -9.88 -3.77 -16.07
N LEU A 217 -10.07 -3.05 -17.18
CA LEU A 217 -10.97 -1.90 -17.24
C LEU A 217 -12.42 -2.30 -17.00
N GLN A 218 -12.87 -3.40 -17.61
CA GLN A 218 -14.21 -3.94 -17.41
C GLN A 218 -14.47 -4.36 -15.97
N ALA A 219 -13.47 -4.94 -15.27
CA ALA A 219 -13.62 -5.29 -13.86
C ALA A 219 -13.82 -4.04 -12.99
N VAL A 220 -13.03 -2.98 -13.23
CA VAL A 220 -13.14 -1.71 -12.50
C VAL A 220 -14.48 -1.01 -12.78
N LEU A 221 -14.94 -1.03 -14.03
CA LEU A 221 -16.21 -0.39 -14.44
C LEU A 221 -17.46 -1.22 -14.08
N GLY A 222 -17.34 -2.55 -14.11
CA GLY A 222 -18.45 -3.47 -13.87
C GLY A 222 -18.92 -3.47 -12.42
N THR A 223 -18.00 -3.37 -11.47
CA THR A 223 -18.29 -3.23 -10.03
C THR A 223 -18.87 -1.87 -9.67
N ALA A 224 -18.53 -0.82 -10.43
CA ALA A 224 -19.14 0.51 -10.23
C ALA A 224 -20.65 0.49 -10.54
N ARG A 225 -21.09 -0.30 -11.52
CA ARG A 225 -22.52 -0.42 -11.90
C ARG A 225 -23.36 -1.23 -10.92
N THR A 226 -22.77 -2.18 -10.20
CA THR A 226 -23.49 -2.99 -9.20
C THR A 226 -23.71 -2.25 -7.88
N ALA A 227 -22.85 -1.27 -7.56
CA ALA A 227 -22.98 -0.46 -6.34
C ALA A 227 -24.17 0.52 -6.41
N ASP A 228 -24.48 1.03 -7.61
CA ASP A 228 -25.60 1.96 -7.86
C ASP A 228 -26.99 1.27 -7.78
N ALA A 229 -27.03 -0.06 -7.86
CA ALA A 229 -28.27 -0.83 -7.79
C ALA A 229 -28.72 -1.21 -6.37
N GLY A 230 -28.01 -0.77 -5.32
CA GLY A 230 -27.97 -1.48 -4.04
C GLY A 230 -28.09 -0.68 -2.74
N GLU A 231 -28.56 0.58 -2.72
CA GLU A 231 -29.01 1.23 -1.48
C GLU A 231 -30.50 1.59 -1.53
N PRO A 232 -31.42 0.70 -1.13
CA PRO A 232 -32.67 1.16 -0.53
C PRO A 232 -32.30 1.83 0.79
N GLY A 233 -32.40 3.16 0.80
CA GLY A 233 -32.07 3.99 1.95
C GLY A 233 -32.66 3.41 3.25
N ALA A 234 -31.79 3.24 4.25
CA ALA A 234 -32.17 3.04 5.64
C ALA A 234 -32.84 4.34 6.14
N GLY A 235 -34.06 4.56 5.68
CA GLY A 235 -34.95 5.67 5.99
C GLY A 235 -36.35 5.11 6.16
N ALA A 236 -36.52 4.25 7.16
CA ALA A 236 -37.82 3.88 7.69
C ALA A 236 -37.75 3.89 9.22
N THR A 237 -37.70 5.11 9.78
CA THR A 237 -38.32 5.36 11.08
C THR A 237 -39.82 5.16 10.91
N ALA A 238 -40.34 4.04 11.43
CA ALA A 238 -41.77 3.87 11.66
C ALA A 238 -41.94 3.27 13.06
N ASP A 239 -42.46 4.12 13.94
CA ASP A 239 -42.96 3.83 15.26
C ASP A 239 -43.89 2.60 15.31
N SER A 240 -43.78 1.89 16.44
CA SER A 240 -44.90 1.49 17.30
C SER A 240 -46.22 1.10 16.62
N VAL A 241 -46.53 -0.22 16.54
CA VAL A 241 -47.84 -0.78 16.91
C VAL A 241 -47.69 -2.26 17.32
N GLY A 242 -47.84 -2.54 18.62
CA GLY A 242 -48.69 -3.61 19.18
C GLY A 242 -48.36 -5.10 19.00
N ALA A 243 -47.99 -5.76 20.10
CA ALA A 243 -48.53 -7.06 20.57
C ALA A 243 -47.84 -7.41 21.91
N MET A 244 -48.37 -7.06 23.09
CA MET A 244 -49.48 -7.73 23.80
C MET A 244 -50.06 -8.94 23.05
N ILE A 245 -49.64 -10.15 23.46
CA ILE A 245 -50.43 -11.38 23.73
C ILE A 245 -49.44 -12.56 23.81
N ARG A 246 -48.94 -12.82 25.03
CA ARG A 246 -49.00 -14.09 25.79
C ARG A 246 -47.98 -14.06 26.93
#